data_AF-A0A966L0Y7-F1
#
_entry.id   AF-A0A966L0Y7-F1
#
_cell.length_a   1.000
_cell.length_b   1.000
_cell.length_c   1.000
_cell.angle_alpha   90.00
_cell.angle_beta   90.00
_cell.angle_gamma   90.00
#
_symmetry.space_group_name_H-M   'P 1'
#
loop_
_entity.id
_entity.type
_entity.pdbx_description
1 polymer ?
#
loop_
_entity_poly.entity_id
_entity_poly.type
_entity_poly.pdbx_seq_one_letter_code
_entity_poly.pdbx_strand_id
1 'polypeptide(L)'
;MLPSRLPIILALGSLLFACSGADDADRQAAVARESEAVDPPGVAQALSLAGQFEEEEMTNYDRAIACAAALRISARSLAPMTSGETSREVQMIGSAANLFAKRAQSAEGSAGKNVSDDIEARIAEKQGDRTGQAQLAITCANSLG
;
A
#
# COMPACT_ATOMS: atom_id res chain seq x y z
N MET A 1 36.59 5.67 45.86
CA MET A 1 36.23 4.25 46.12
C MET A 1 34.72 4.19 46.32
N LEU A 2 33.96 3.66 45.36
CA LEU A 2 32.56 3.28 45.54
C LEU A 2 32.48 2.00 46.40
N PRO A 3 31.41 1.84 47.18
CA PRO A 3 30.49 0.73 46.93
C PRO A 3 29.02 1.20 47.03
N SER A 4 28.19 1.05 46.00
CA SER A 4 27.45 -0.18 45.66
C SER A 4 26.57 -0.70 46.80
N ARG A 5 25.26 -0.42 46.75
CA ARG A 5 24.15 -1.32 47.16
C ARG A 5 22.82 -0.91 46.48
N LEU A 6 22.37 -1.75 45.55
CA LEU A 6 20.98 -1.85 45.08
C LEU A 6 20.09 -2.45 46.18
N PRO A 7 18.79 -2.14 46.16
CA PRO A 7 17.79 -3.17 46.39
C PRO A 7 16.84 -3.31 45.20
N ILE A 8 16.85 -4.53 44.68
CA ILE A 8 15.85 -5.14 43.82
C ILE A 8 14.55 -5.24 44.63
N ILE A 9 13.45 -4.66 44.14
CA ILE A 9 12.10 -5.04 44.58
C ILE A 9 11.34 -5.51 43.35
N LEU A 10 11.40 -6.83 43.18
CA LEU A 10 10.46 -7.63 42.41
C LEU A 10 9.12 -7.63 43.15
N ALA A 11 8.07 -7.15 42.48
CA ALA A 11 6.70 -7.48 42.84
C ALA A 11 5.90 -7.72 41.55
N LEU A 12 6.17 -8.87 40.92
CA LEU A 12 5.21 -9.51 40.04
C LEU A 12 4.21 -10.24 40.94
N GLY A 13 2.99 -9.71 41.01
CA GLY A 13 1.87 -10.25 41.77
C GLY A 13 0.60 -10.22 40.94
N SER A 14 0.61 -11.08 39.92
CA SER A 14 -0.47 -11.97 39.48
C SER A 14 -1.95 -11.65 39.81
N LEU A 15 -2.74 -11.71 38.73
CA LEU A 15 -4.02 -12.42 38.60
C LEU A 15 -5.33 -11.68 38.97
N LEU A 16 -6.03 -11.33 37.90
CA LEU A 16 -7.42 -11.72 37.61
C LEU A 16 -8.45 -11.54 38.73
N PHE A 17 -9.18 -10.43 38.67
CA PHE A 17 -10.62 -10.47 38.89
C PHE A 17 -11.35 -9.99 37.64
N ALA A 18 -12.08 -10.92 37.06
CA ALA A 18 -13.01 -10.70 35.97
C ALA A 18 -14.32 -10.08 36.49
N CYS A 19 -14.93 -9.28 35.61
CA CYS A 19 -16.37 -9.04 35.47
C CYS A 19 -17.16 -8.51 36.68
N SER A 20 -17.37 -7.19 36.72
CA SER A 20 -18.71 -6.62 36.48
C SER A 20 -18.72 -5.11 36.71
N GLY A 21 -19.25 -4.37 35.75
CA GLY A 21 -19.72 -3.01 35.96
C GLY A 21 -19.17 -2.03 34.94
N ALA A 22 -19.97 -1.81 33.90
CA ALA A 22 -20.21 -0.54 33.21
C ALA A 22 -19.01 0.42 33.05
N ASP A 23 -18.51 0.55 31.82
CA ASP A 23 -18.50 1.83 31.08
C ASP A 23 -17.93 1.61 29.67
N ASP A 24 -18.80 1.31 28.71
CA ASP A 24 -18.47 1.12 27.29
C ASP A 24 -18.38 2.45 26.51
N ALA A 25 -18.06 3.56 27.19
CA ALA A 25 -18.07 4.89 26.57
C ALA A 25 -16.69 5.53 26.36
N ASP A 26 -15.62 5.07 27.03
CA ASP A 26 -14.38 5.88 27.11
C ASP A 26 -13.11 5.30 26.44
N ARG A 27 -13.19 4.14 25.75
CA ARG A 27 -12.00 3.55 25.08
C ARG A 27 -11.91 3.78 23.56
N GLN A 28 -12.89 4.44 22.93
CA GLN A 28 -12.77 4.86 21.52
C GLN A 28 -12.11 6.24 21.35
N ALA A 29 -11.94 7.03 22.41
CA ALA A 29 -11.42 8.40 22.29
C ALA A 29 -9.88 8.52 22.25
N ALA A 30 -9.13 7.43 22.49
CA ALA A 30 -7.67 7.49 22.62
C ALA A 30 -6.89 7.21 21.32
N VAL A 31 -7.56 6.88 20.21
CA VAL A 31 -6.90 6.67 18.90
C VAL A 31 -7.13 7.85 17.93
N ALA A 32 -7.97 8.83 18.32
CA ALA A 32 -8.35 9.95 17.47
C ALA A 32 -7.50 11.23 17.66
N ARG A 33 -6.40 11.17 18.43
CA ARG A 33 -5.59 12.36 18.75
C ARG A 33 -4.09 12.13 18.60
N GLU A 34 -3.66 11.61 17.44
CA GLU A 34 -2.28 11.82 17.00
C GLU A 34 -2.16 11.64 15.49
N SER A 35 -2.64 12.63 14.73
CA SER A 35 -2.09 13.09 13.43
C SER A 35 -3.07 14.05 12.77
N GLU A 36 -3.32 15.20 13.40
CA GLU A 36 -3.84 16.37 12.70
C GLU A 36 -2.66 17.01 11.94
N ALA A 37 -2.14 16.29 10.95
CA ALA A 37 -1.41 16.94 9.87
C ALA A 37 -2.49 17.62 9.04
N VAL A 38 -2.67 18.91 9.25
CA VAL A 38 -3.55 19.73 8.42
C VAL A 38 -2.96 19.71 7.01
N ASP A 39 -3.45 18.81 6.17
CA ASP A 39 -3.13 18.78 4.76
C ASP A 39 -3.38 20.19 4.19
N PRO A 40 -2.39 20.84 3.57
CA PRO A 40 -2.57 22.20 3.07
C PRO A 40 -3.77 22.24 2.10
N PRO A 41 -4.58 23.31 2.13
CA PRO A 41 -5.73 23.41 1.24
C PRO A 41 -5.26 23.25 -0.22
N GLY A 42 -5.78 22.23 -0.91
CA GLY A 42 -5.44 21.90 -2.29
C GLY A 42 -4.67 20.59 -2.52
N VAL A 43 -4.07 19.95 -1.51
CA VAL A 43 -3.37 18.66 -1.74
C VAL A 43 -4.29 17.43 -1.75
N ALA A 44 -5.34 17.41 -0.93
CA ALA A 44 -6.27 16.27 -0.89
C ALA A 44 -7.07 16.12 -2.20
N GLN A 45 -7.39 17.23 -2.87
CA GLN A 45 -8.21 17.24 -4.08
C GLN A 45 -7.50 16.64 -5.31
N ALA A 46 -6.17 16.67 -5.36
CA ALA A 46 -5.43 16.06 -6.47
C ALA A 46 -5.51 14.51 -6.42
N LEU A 47 -5.60 13.92 -5.23
CA LEU A 47 -5.76 12.48 -5.05
C LEU A 47 -7.23 12.03 -5.20
N SER A 48 -8.20 12.89 -4.88
CA SER A 48 -9.62 12.60 -5.11
C SER A 48 -10.00 12.44 -6.59
N LEU A 49 -9.20 12.97 -7.52
CA LEU A 49 -9.38 12.80 -8.97
C LEU A 49 -8.80 11.48 -9.50
N ALA A 50 -7.98 10.76 -8.72
CA ALA A 50 -7.38 9.49 -9.14
C ALA A 50 -8.39 8.32 -9.17
N GLY A 51 -9.63 8.54 -8.72
CA GLY A 51 -10.67 7.50 -8.56
C GLY A 51 -11.57 7.24 -9.77
N GLN A 52 -11.43 7.96 -10.88
CA GLN A 52 -12.20 7.72 -12.11
C GLN A 52 -11.30 7.24 -13.24
N PHE A 53 -10.66 6.09 -13.04
CA PHE A 53 -10.28 5.28 -14.18
C PHE A 53 -11.57 4.60 -14.68
N GLU A 54 -11.74 4.48 -16.00
CA GLU A 54 -12.83 3.74 -16.64
C GLU A 54 -12.74 2.26 -16.24
N GLU A 55 -13.18 1.96 -15.02
CA GLU A 55 -13.08 0.65 -14.38
C GLU A 55 -14.31 -0.22 -14.69
N GLU A 56 -15.39 0.35 -15.22
CA GLU A 56 -16.70 -0.29 -15.26
C GLU A 56 -16.79 -1.44 -16.29
N GLU A 57 -15.87 -1.53 -17.26
CA GLU A 57 -15.88 -2.59 -18.28
C GLU A 57 -14.69 -3.56 -18.25
N MET A 58 -13.70 -3.38 -17.36
CA MET A 58 -12.51 -4.25 -17.32
C MET A 58 -12.73 -5.54 -16.54
N THR A 59 -12.29 -6.66 -17.09
CA THR A 59 -12.23 -7.93 -16.37
C THR A 59 -11.24 -7.84 -15.19
N ASN A 60 -11.39 -8.73 -14.20
CA ASN A 60 -10.45 -8.81 -13.08
C ASN A 60 -9.01 -9.11 -13.55
N TYR A 61 -8.88 -9.87 -14.63
CA TYR A 61 -7.59 -10.14 -15.27
C TYR A 61 -6.98 -8.85 -15.83
N ASP A 62 -7.72 -8.14 -16.70
CA ASP A 62 -7.22 -6.95 -17.38
C ASP A 62 -6.89 -5.82 -16.39
N ARG A 63 -7.71 -5.68 -15.34
CA ARG A 63 -7.46 -4.74 -14.24
C ARG A 63 -6.15 -5.07 -13.52
N ALA A 64 -5.91 -6.34 -13.23
CA ALA A 64 -4.68 -6.76 -12.56
C ALA A 64 -3.44 -6.57 -13.45
N ILE A 65 -3.54 -6.83 -14.76
CA ILE A 65 -2.48 -6.51 -15.73
C ILE A 65 -2.21 -5.00 -15.77
N ALA A 66 -3.26 -4.18 -15.85
CA ALA A 66 -3.15 -2.72 -15.87
C ALA A 66 -2.47 -2.18 -14.60
N CYS A 67 -2.87 -2.67 -13.42
CA CYS A 67 -2.24 -2.30 -12.15
C CYS A 67 -0.76 -2.71 -12.09
N ALA A 68 -0.42 -3.93 -12.51
CA ALA A 68 0.97 -4.39 -12.51
C ALA A 68 1.84 -3.54 -13.45
N ALA A 69 1.33 -3.21 -14.65
CA ALA A 69 2.02 -2.36 -15.62
C ALA A 69 2.19 -0.93 -15.10
N ALA A 70 1.14 -0.31 -14.56
CA ALA A 70 1.18 1.06 -14.02
C ALA A 70 2.20 1.20 -12.89
N LEU A 71 2.23 0.23 -11.96
CA LEU A 71 3.20 0.20 -10.87
C LEU A 71 4.64 0.04 -11.39
N ARG A 72 4.86 -0.84 -12.39
CA ARG A 72 6.20 -1.01 -13.02
C ARG A 72 6.67 0.24 -13.76
N ILE A 73 5.79 0.91 -14.50
CA ILE A 73 6.09 2.19 -15.18
C ILE A 73 6.45 3.25 -14.14
N SER A 74 5.68 3.33 -13.06
CA SER A 74 5.92 4.28 -11.97
C SER A 74 7.25 4.00 -11.26
N ALA A 75 7.57 2.74 -10.98
CA ALA A 75 8.85 2.32 -10.41
C ALA A 75 10.05 2.71 -11.30
N ARG A 76 9.96 2.45 -12.61
CA ARG A 76 11.00 2.84 -13.59
C ARG A 76 11.17 4.36 -13.67
N SER A 77 10.07 5.11 -13.55
CA SER A 77 10.09 6.57 -13.56
C SER A 77 10.65 7.17 -12.27
N LEU A 78 10.44 6.49 -11.13
CA LEU A 78 10.92 6.91 -9.82
C LEU A 78 12.39 6.60 -9.59
N ALA A 79 12.90 5.48 -10.11
CA ALA A 79 14.29 5.04 -9.93
C ALA A 79 15.37 6.13 -10.17
N PRO A 80 15.32 6.95 -11.25
CA PRO A 80 16.32 8.01 -11.45
C PRO A 80 16.19 9.20 -10.47
N MET A 81 15.10 9.30 -9.73
CA MET A 81 14.85 10.35 -8.72
C MET A 81 15.22 9.90 -7.30
N THR A 82 15.52 8.62 -7.11
CA THR A 82 15.91 8.02 -5.82
C THR A 82 17.33 7.47 -5.89
N SER A 83 17.71 6.57 -4.98
CA SER A 83 18.98 5.84 -5.05
C SER A 83 19.00 4.72 -6.11
N GLY A 84 18.15 4.80 -7.14
CA GLY A 84 18.04 3.80 -8.20
C GLY A 84 17.04 2.67 -7.92
N GLU A 85 17.15 1.59 -8.69
CA GLU A 85 16.26 0.42 -8.62
C GLU A 85 16.28 -0.30 -7.26
N THR A 86 17.36 -0.10 -6.50
CA THR A 86 17.54 -0.70 -5.17
C THR A 86 16.99 0.17 -4.03
N SER A 87 16.44 1.36 -4.33
CA SER A 87 15.77 2.17 -3.32
C SER A 87 14.58 1.42 -2.72
N ARG A 88 14.34 1.62 -1.43
CA ARG A 88 13.27 0.95 -0.69
C ARG A 88 11.90 1.22 -1.33
N GLU A 89 11.68 2.45 -1.76
CA GLU A 89 10.45 2.93 -2.39
C GLU A 89 10.21 2.19 -3.71
N VAL A 90 11.21 2.09 -4.58
CA VAL A 90 11.11 1.38 -5.85
C VAL A 90 10.86 -0.12 -5.64
N GLN A 91 11.53 -0.73 -4.65
CA GLN A 91 11.29 -2.13 -4.30
C GLN A 91 9.88 -2.40 -3.75
N MET A 92 9.33 -1.48 -2.96
CA MET A 92 7.96 -1.58 -2.46
C MET A 92 6.95 -1.52 -3.61
N ILE A 93 7.12 -0.58 -4.54
CA ILE A 93 6.26 -0.47 -5.73
C ILE A 93 6.40 -1.72 -6.61
N GLY A 94 7.61 -2.24 -6.79
CA GLY A 94 7.86 -3.50 -7.51
C GLY A 94 7.17 -4.69 -6.83
N SER A 95 7.17 -4.73 -5.50
CA SER A 95 6.48 -5.77 -4.73
C SER A 95 4.96 -5.70 -4.89
N ALA A 96 4.40 -4.49 -4.87
CA ALA A 96 2.99 -4.26 -5.18
C ALA A 96 2.63 -4.72 -6.61
N ALA A 97 3.47 -4.41 -7.60
CA ALA A 97 3.27 -4.87 -8.97
C ALA A 97 3.24 -6.39 -9.07
N ASN A 98 4.09 -7.09 -8.33
CA ASN A 98 4.12 -8.55 -8.28
C ASN A 98 2.88 -9.15 -7.64
N LEU A 99 2.25 -8.48 -6.66
CA LEU A 99 0.97 -8.92 -6.11
C LEU A 99 -0.13 -8.87 -7.17
N PHE A 100 -0.18 -7.82 -7.98
CA PHE A 100 -1.13 -7.74 -9.08
C PHE A 100 -0.84 -8.74 -10.20
N ALA A 101 0.42 -9.03 -10.52
CA ALA A 101 0.76 -10.11 -11.46
C ALA A 101 0.22 -11.47 -10.95
N LYS A 102 0.33 -11.76 -9.65
CA LYS A 102 -0.27 -12.97 -9.06
C LYS A 102 -1.79 -12.97 -9.09
N ARG A 103 -2.43 -11.81 -8.88
CA ARG A 103 -3.89 -11.64 -9.02
C ARG A 103 -4.34 -11.90 -10.45
N ALA A 104 -3.62 -11.37 -11.45
CA ALA A 104 -3.88 -11.66 -12.86
C ALA A 104 -3.77 -13.15 -13.14
N GLN A 105 -2.70 -13.80 -12.68
CA GLN A 105 -2.52 -15.25 -12.85
C GLN A 105 -3.64 -16.07 -12.21
N SER A 106 -4.18 -15.62 -11.07
CA SER A 106 -5.31 -16.28 -10.41
C SER A 106 -6.63 -16.03 -11.11
N ALA A 107 -6.79 -14.87 -11.76
CA ALA A 107 -7.99 -14.47 -12.50
C ALA A 107 -8.06 -15.06 -13.92
N GLU A 108 -6.90 -15.41 -14.49
CA GLU A 108 -6.75 -16.02 -15.80
C GLU A 108 -7.45 -17.39 -15.90
N GLY A 109 -7.31 -18.19 -14.84
CA GLY A 109 -7.82 -19.56 -14.79
C GLY A 109 -6.91 -20.55 -15.51
N SER A 110 -7.43 -21.22 -16.54
CA SER A 110 -6.74 -22.25 -17.34
C SER A 110 -6.52 -21.84 -18.79
N ALA A 111 -6.61 -20.54 -19.10
CA ALA A 111 -6.77 -20.00 -20.44
C ALA A 111 -5.45 -19.75 -21.20
N GLY A 112 -4.33 -20.37 -20.79
CA GLY A 112 -3.06 -20.36 -21.50
C GLY A 112 -2.42 -18.99 -21.75
N LYS A 113 -2.93 -17.90 -21.16
CA LYS A 113 -2.37 -16.55 -21.31
C LYS A 113 -1.08 -16.41 -20.52
N ASN A 114 -0.08 -15.78 -21.12
CA ASN A 114 1.15 -15.46 -20.42
C ASN A 114 1.04 -14.07 -19.77
N VAL A 115 0.76 -14.08 -18.47
CA VAL A 115 0.67 -12.86 -17.64
C VAL A 115 1.89 -11.96 -17.80
N SER A 116 3.09 -12.53 -17.92
CA SER A 116 4.31 -11.72 -18.06
C SER A 116 4.32 -10.97 -19.40
N ASP A 117 3.93 -11.64 -20.48
CA ASP A 117 3.89 -11.04 -21.82
C ASP A 117 2.82 -9.97 -21.90
N ASP A 118 1.65 -10.20 -21.31
CA ASP A 118 0.55 -9.24 -21.27
C ASP A 118 0.92 -7.98 -20.46
N ILE A 119 1.64 -8.13 -19.34
CA ILE A 119 2.15 -7.00 -18.58
C ILE A 119 3.19 -6.21 -19.39
N GLU A 120 4.15 -6.88 -20.04
CA GLU A 120 5.16 -6.17 -20.83
C GLU A 120 4.55 -5.49 -22.07
N ALA A 121 3.57 -6.12 -22.72
CA ALA A 121 2.80 -5.53 -23.80
C ALA A 121 2.07 -4.26 -23.32
N ARG A 122 1.41 -4.34 -22.16
CA ARG A 122 0.73 -3.18 -21.56
C ARG A 122 1.71 -2.07 -21.18
N ILE A 123 2.90 -2.42 -20.68
CA ILE A 123 3.95 -1.45 -20.39
C ILE A 123 4.40 -0.73 -21.67
N ALA A 124 4.64 -1.47 -22.75
CA ALA A 124 5.01 -0.90 -24.04
C ALA A 124 3.93 0.06 -24.58
N GLU A 125 2.66 -0.32 -24.47
CA GLU A 125 1.52 0.51 -24.90
C GLU A 125 1.41 1.83 -24.11
N LYS A 126 1.63 1.79 -22.78
CA LYS A 126 1.37 2.91 -21.88
C LYS A 126 2.58 3.74 -21.46
N GLN A 127 3.78 3.42 -21.95
CA GLN A 127 5.02 4.13 -21.61
C GLN A 127 4.97 5.66 -21.86
N GLY A 128 4.17 6.12 -22.82
CA GLY A 128 4.00 7.54 -23.12
C GLY A 128 3.11 8.31 -22.13
N ASP A 129 2.25 7.62 -21.37
CA ASP A 129 1.25 8.22 -20.48
C ASP A 129 1.71 8.21 -19.01
N ARG A 130 2.74 8.99 -18.69
CA ARG A 130 3.34 8.95 -17.34
C ARG A 130 2.37 9.36 -16.24
N THR A 131 1.57 10.40 -16.47
CA THR A 131 0.63 10.94 -15.46
C THR A 131 -0.52 9.97 -15.20
N GLY A 132 -1.14 9.42 -16.26
CA GLY A 132 -2.21 8.44 -16.10
C GLY A 132 -1.73 7.17 -15.42
N GLN A 133 -0.52 6.69 -15.77
CA GLN A 133 0.05 5.52 -15.09
C GLN A 133 0.40 5.77 -13.61
N ALA A 134 0.86 6.97 -13.26
CA ALA A 134 1.12 7.32 -11.86
C ALA A 134 -0.16 7.36 -11.02
N GLN A 135 -1.23 7.97 -11.56
CA GLN A 135 -2.54 8.00 -10.92
C GLN A 135 -3.11 6.58 -10.75
N LEU A 136 -3.05 5.75 -11.79
CA LEU A 136 -3.50 4.37 -11.72
C LEU A 136 -2.69 3.56 -10.71
N ALA A 137 -1.38 3.75 -10.66
CA ALA A 137 -0.50 3.09 -9.69
C ALA A 137 -0.90 3.43 -8.24
N ILE A 138 -1.24 4.69 -7.96
CA ILE A 138 -1.74 5.12 -6.64
C ILE A 138 -3.06 4.40 -6.30
N THR A 139 -4.03 4.42 -7.22
CA THR A 139 -5.32 3.75 -7.03
C THR A 139 -5.15 2.25 -6.79
N CYS A 140 -4.32 1.58 -7.58
CA CYS A 140 -4.01 0.17 -7.40
C CYS A 140 -3.31 -0.09 -6.06
N ALA A 141 -2.34 0.73 -5.65
CA ALA A 141 -1.66 0.59 -4.37
C ALA A 141 -2.63 0.73 -3.18
N ASN A 142 -3.57 1.68 -3.26
CA ASN A 142 -4.58 1.88 -2.22
C ASN A 142 -5.55 0.69 -2.10
N SER A 143 -5.79 -0.06 -3.18
CA SER A 143 -6.61 -1.28 -3.15
C SER A 143 -5.91 -2.52 -2.54
N LEU A 144 -4.67 -2.37 -2.04
CA LEU A 144 -3.94 -3.42 -1.34
C LEU A 144 -4.07 -3.37 0.18
N GLY A 145 -4.54 -2.24 0.73
CA GLY A 145 -4.80 -2.05 2.17
C GLY A 145 -6.20 -2.50 2.55
#